data_AF-A0A958C608-F1
#
_entry.id   AF-A0A958C608-F1
#
_cell.length_a   1.000
_cell.length_b   1.000
_cell.length_c   1.000
_cell.angle_alpha   90.00
_cell.angle_beta   90.00
_cell.angle_gamma   90.00
#
_symmetry.space_group_name_H-M   'P 1'
#
loop_
_entity.id
_entity.type
_entity.pdbx_description
1 polymer ?
#
loop_
_entity_poly.entity_id
_entity_poly.type
_entity_poly.pdbx_seq_one_letter_code
_entity_poly.pdbx_strand_id
1 'polypeptide(L)' 'KGRFEPSHALAVALTSDQVANRLDEPAGSELVARYLRGETLPVDGPAGWLLVTVAGFPLGWGKRVGSTIKNHYPRGLRWG' A
#
# COMPACT_ATOMS: atom_id res chain seq x y z
N LYS A 1 19.82 5.67 2.91
CA LYS A 1 20.74 4.50 3.02
C LYS A 1 20.71 4.00 4.45
N GLY A 2 20.72 2.68 4.67
CA GLY A 2 20.68 2.08 6.02
C GLY A 2 19.29 1.84 6.60
N ARG A 3 18.24 1.78 5.78
CA ARG A 3 16.88 1.45 6.23
C ARG A 3 16.33 0.29 5.42
N PHE A 4 15.63 -0.62 6.09
CA PHE A 4 14.90 -1.69 5.45
C PHE A 4 13.68 -1.12 4.69
N GLU A 5 13.50 -1.58 3.45
CA GLU A 5 12.32 -1.32 2.63
C GLU A 5 11.77 -2.69 2.18
N PRO A 6 10.53 -3.04 2.54
CA PRO A 6 9.97 -4.33 2.18
C PRO A 6 9.73 -4.41 0.67
N SER A 7 9.99 -5.57 0.08
CA SER A 7 9.81 -5.79 -1.35
C SER A 7 8.33 -5.94 -1.71
N HIS A 8 7.96 -5.60 -2.95
CA HIS A 8 6.61 -5.85 -3.45
C HIS A 8 6.26 -7.35 -3.45
N ALA A 9 7.23 -8.22 -3.76
CA ALA A 9 7.05 -9.68 -3.68
C ALA A 9 6.63 -10.14 -2.28
N LEU A 10 7.16 -9.52 -1.21
CA LEU A 10 6.73 -9.82 0.14
C LEU A 10 5.27 -9.40 0.38
N ALA A 11 4.82 -8.26 -0.14
CA ALA A 11 3.43 -7.83 0.03
C ALA A 11 2.43 -8.86 -0.53
N VAL A 12 2.67 -9.32 -1.76
CA VAL A 12 1.74 -10.22 -2.47
C VAL A 12 1.82 -11.68 -2.00
N ALA A 13 2.84 -12.03 -1.20
CA ALA A 13 2.98 -13.35 -0.61
C ALA A 13 2.30 -13.47 0.78
N LEU A 14 1.92 -12.35 1.39
CA LEU A 14 1.30 -12.31 2.72
C LEU A 14 -0.22 -12.39 2.63
N THR A 15 -0.88 -12.76 3.72
CA THR A 15 -2.30 -12.48 3.94
C THR A 15 -2.45 -11.20 4.78
N SER A 16 -3.60 -10.53 4.68
CA SER A 16 -3.82 -9.24 5.36
C SER A 16 -3.75 -9.32 6.89
N ASP A 17 -4.03 -10.49 7.47
CA ASP A 17 -3.95 -10.79 8.91
C ASP A 17 -2.51 -10.97 9.41
N GLN A 18 -1.55 -11.25 8.52
CA GLN A 18 -0.12 -11.36 8.88
C GLN A 18 0.55 -10.00 9.05
N VAL A 19 -0.15 -8.89 8.77
CA VAL A 19 0.41 -7.52 8.84
C VAL A 19 -0.36 -6.68 9.85
N ALA A 20 0.37 -6.09 10.80
CA ALA A 20 -0.20 -5.26 11.87
C ALA A 20 -0.87 -3.97 11.35
N ASN A 21 -0.25 -3.30 10.38
CA ASN A 21 -0.79 -2.08 9.77
C ASN A 21 -1.27 -2.38 8.36
N ARG A 22 -2.56 -2.18 8.11
CA ARG A 22 -3.17 -2.36 6.79
C ARG A 22 -4.15 -1.23 6.48
N LEU A 23 -4.25 -0.90 5.20
CA LEU A 23 -5.33 -0.11 4.62
C LEU A 23 -6.10 -1.05 3.70
N ASP A 24 -7.28 -1.47 4.15
CA ASP A 24 -8.16 -2.33 3.37
C ASP A 24 -9.30 -1.49 2.81
N GLU A 25 -9.46 -1.55 1.50
CA GLU A 25 -10.45 -0.78 0.75
C GLU A 25 -11.37 -1.74 -0.02
N PRO A 26 -12.65 -1.39 -0.23
CA PRO A 26 -13.53 -2.19 -1.07
C PRO A 26 -13.08 -2.18 -2.54
N ALA A 27 -13.44 -3.23 -3.27
CA ALA A 27 -13.29 -3.25 -4.72
C ALA A 27 -14.03 -2.06 -5.35
N GLY A 28 -13.39 -1.37 -6.31
CA GLY A 28 -13.93 -0.17 -6.94
C GLY A 28 -13.69 1.13 -6.17
N SER A 29 -13.02 1.11 -5.02
CA SER A 29 -12.60 2.33 -4.31
C SER A 29 -11.67 3.18 -5.19
N GLU A 30 -11.94 4.48 -5.25
CA GLU A 30 -11.05 5.46 -5.92
C GLU A 30 -9.65 5.47 -5.28
N LEU A 31 -9.53 5.19 -3.98
CA LEU A 31 -8.22 5.07 -3.33
C LEU A 31 -7.40 3.89 -3.88
N VAL A 32 -8.05 2.77 -4.20
CA VAL A 32 -7.41 1.63 -4.87
C VAL A 32 -6.96 2.01 -6.27
N ALA A 33 -7.82 2.70 -7.04
CA ALA A 33 -7.48 3.16 -8.39
C ALA A 33 -6.27 4.12 -8.38
N ARG A 34 -6.23 5.07 -7.43
CA ARG A 34 -5.07 5.96 -7.22
C ARG A 34 -3.82 5.19 -6.81
N TYR A 35 -3.96 4.19 -5.95
CA TYR A 35 -2.84 3.34 -5.55
C TYR A 35 -2.25 2.59 -6.74
N LEU A 36 -3.08 1.98 -7.59
CA LEU A 36 -2.63 1.26 -8.79
C LEU A 36 -2.01 2.17 -9.85
N ARG A 37 -2.41 3.46 -9.91
CA ARG A 37 -1.76 4.50 -10.72
C ARG A 37 -0.41 4.98 -10.15
N GLY A 38 -0.04 4.55 -8.94
CA GLY A 38 1.19 4.98 -8.28
C GLY A 38 1.09 6.34 -7.58
N GLU A 39 -0.11 6.86 -7.36
CA GLU A 39 -0.36 8.15 -6.72
C GLU A 39 -0.23 8.08 -5.19
N THR A 40 0.07 9.22 -4.57
CA THR A 40 0.07 9.39 -3.10
C THR A 40 -1.37 9.42 -2.59
N LEU A 41 -1.64 8.72 -1.49
CA LEU A 41 -2.98 8.66 -0.91
C LEU A 41 -3.09 9.63 0.28
N PRO A 42 -4.07 10.55 0.32
CA PRO A 42 -4.28 11.48 1.43
C PRO A 42 -5.10 10.81 2.55
N VAL A 43 -4.50 9.85 3.24
CA VAL A 43 -5.17 9.07 4.30
C VAL A 43 -4.36 9.15 5.59
N ASP A 44 -4.97 9.70 6.64
CA ASP A 44 -4.40 9.82 7.98
C ASP A 44 -4.25 8.47 8.69
N GLY A 45 -3.44 8.46 9.75
CA GLY A 45 -3.27 7.31 10.64
C GLY A 45 -1.84 7.14 11.16
N PRO A 46 -1.52 5.98 11.75
CA PRO A 46 -0.19 5.71 12.30
C PRO A 46 0.90 5.79 11.22
N ALA A 47 2.02 6.41 11.55
CA ALA A 47 3.19 6.48 10.70
C ALA A 47 3.84 5.10 10.52
N GLY A 48 4.44 4.87 9.36
CA GLY A 48 5.18 3.64 9.08
C GLY A 48 4.70 2.88 7.85
N TRP A 49 5.22 1.67 7.69
CA TRP A 49 4.84 0.77 6.60
C TRP A 49 3.45 0.17 6.87
N LEU A 50 2.66 0.05 5.82
CA LEU A 50 1.36 -0.61 5.84
C LEU A 50 1.13 -1.40 4.55
N LEU A 51 0.41 -2.51 4.67
CA LEU A 51 -0.06 -3.29 3.53
C LEU A 51 -1.33 -2.63 2.97
N VAL A 52 -1.34 -2.33 1.68
CA VAL A 52 -2.56 -1.89 0.97
C VAL A 52 -3.26 -3.12 0.43
N THR A 53 -4.53 -3.29 0.75
CA THR A 53 -5.34 -4.43 0.35
C THR A 53 -6.65 -3.97 -0.29
N VAL A 54 -7.21 -4.83 -1.16
CA VAL A 54 -8.55 -4.66 -1.71
C VAL A 54 -9.40 -5.87 -1.32
N ALA A 55 -10.48 -5.64 -0.58
CA ALA A 55 -11.33 -6.70 -0.04
C ALA A 55 -10.52 -7.83 0.63
N GLY A 56 -9.49 -7.48 1.41
CA GLY A 56 -8.59 -8.41 2.08
C GLY A 56 -7.43 -8.96 1.23
N PHE A 57 -7.41 -8.74 -0.09
CA PHE A 57 -6.35 -9.21 -0.99
C PHE A 57 -5.19 -8.21 -1.07
N PRO A 58 -3.93 -8.63 -0.85
CA PRO A 58 -2.78 -7.73 -0.91
C PRO A 58 -2.53 -7.17 -2.31
N LEU A 59 -2.32 -5.85 -2.38
CA LEU A 59 -1.87 -5.15 -3.58
C LEU A 59 -0.41 -4.74 -3.51
N GLY A 60 0.09 -4.35 -2.34
CA GLY A 60 1.45 -3.85 -2.21
C GLY A 60 1.68 -3.03 -0.95
N TRP A 61 2.87 -2.43 -0.84
CA TRP A 61 3.21 -1.59 0.29
C TRP A 61 2.85 -0.13 0.07
N GLY A 62 2.45 0.53 1.15
CA GLY A 62 2.47 1.97 1.31
C GLY A 62 3.31 2.35 2.53
N LYS A 63 3.81 3.58 2.56
CA LYS A 63 4.48 4.14 3.74
C LYS A 63 3.83 5.45 4.15
N ARG A 64 3.16 5.47 5.29
CA ARG A 64 2.56 6.69 5.83
C ARG A 64 3.62 7.60 6.44
N VAL A 65 3.60 8.86 6.02
CA VAL A 65 4.42 9.97 6.53
C VAL A 65 3.53 11.20 6.64
N GLY A 66 3.25 11.63 7.87
CA GLY A 66 2.24 12.66 8.14
C GLY A 66 0.84 12.18 7.73
N SER A 67 0.10 13.03 7.03
CA SER A 67 -1.28 12.78 6.55
C SER A 67 -1.36 12.08 5.20
N THR A 68 -0.24 11.52 4.71
CA THR A 68 -0.18 10.91 3.39
C THR A 68 0.51 9.55 3.40
N ILE A 69 0.06 8.66 2.53
CA ILE A 69 0.69 7.38 2.25
C ILE A 69 1.48 7.52 0.95
N LYS A 70 2.80 7.40 1.05
CA LYS A 70 3.69 7.26 -0.10
C LYS A 70 3.50 5.89 -0.72
N ASN A 71 3.33 5.88 -2.03
CA ASN A 71 3.04 4.70 -2.80
C ASN A 71 4.33 3.95 -3.18
N HIS A 72 4.43 2.69 -2.78
CA HIS A 72 5.55 1.79 -3.13
C HIS A 72 5.13 0.70 -4.14
N TYR A 73 4.04 0.91 -4.87
CA TYR A 73 3.62 0.04 -5.97
C TYR A 73 4.64 0.14 -7.14
N PRO A 74 5.11 -1.00 -7.67
CA PRO A 74 6.17 -1.02 -8.69
C PRO A 74 5.80 -0.22 -9.93
N ARG A 75 6.73 0.60 -10.43
CA ARG A 75 6.49 1.46 -11.61
C ARG A 75 6.01 0.68 -12.84
N GLY A 76 6.60 -0.49 -13.11
CA GLY A 76 6.24 -1.32 -14.26
C GLY A 76 4.88 -2.04 -14.15
N LEU A 77 4.22 -1.98 -12.99
CA LEU A 77 2.88 -2.56 -12.79
C LEU A 77 1.80 -1.48 -12.73
N ARG A 78 2.18 -0.20 -12.75
CA ARG A 78 1.21 0.90 -12.65
C ARG A 78 0.32 0.90 -13.88
N TRP A 79 -0.97 1.06 -13.65
CA TRP A 79 -1.95 1.23 -14.71
C TRP A 79 -2.10 2.72 -15.03
N GLY A 80 -2.08 3.10 -16.31
CA GLY A 80 -2.17 4.47 -16.81
C GLY A 80 -1.14 4.71 -17.90
#